data_AF-A0A4Q3JVN8-F1
#
_entry.id   AF-A0A4Q3JVN8-F1
#
_cell.length_a   1.000
_cell.length_b   1.000
_cell.length_c   1.000
_cell.angle_alpha   90.00
_cell.angle_beta   90.00
_cell.angle_gamma   90.00
#
_symmetry.space_group_name_H-M   'P 1'
#
loop_
_entity.id
_entity.type
_entity.pdbx_description
1 polymer ?
#
loop_
_entity_poly.entity_id
_entity_poly.type
_entity_poly.pdbx_seq_one_letter_code
_entity_poly.pdbx_strand_id
1 'polypeptide(L)'
;MATARPKAPRVTARSKAPVARAASADAPTYTFTAPLEAEQLGNAQFVFIHLPDHLQALPAFAAPGRRRMKGTVAGVPVHRAWQPTREGRRYLMLSAAICQQAGLSPGDPVTVSFSLVDDDHVEVPAELREALRQEPAWRRRWAAQTPGRQRGIAHHVDSARSPETRAARAVEALERLEQGLSVGRRRRREG
;
A
#
# COMPACT_ATOMS: atom_id res chain seq x y z
N MET A 1 -46.21 -25.23 -6.05
CA MET A 1 -45.23 -24.44 -6.84
C MET A 1 -44.36 -23.66 -5.87
N ALA A 2 -43.18 -24.20 -5.57
CA ALA A 2 -42.19 -23.60 -4.67
C ALA A 2 -40.86 -23.53 -5.41
N THR A 3 -40.25 -22.34 -5.47
CA THR A 3 -38.84 -22.18 -5.86
C THR A 3 -38.21 -21.09 -4.98
N ALA A 4 -37.72 -21.54 -3.82
CA ALA A 4 -36.80 -20.79 -2.98
C ALA A 4 -35.42 -20.73 -3.66
N ARG A 5 -34.82 -19.54 -3.75
CA ARG A 5 -33.44 -19.34 -4.22
C ARG A 5 -32.45 -19.96 -3.22
N PRO A 6 -31.50 -20.81 -3.64
CA PRO A 6 -30.43 -21.26 -2.75
C PRO A 6 -29.40 -20.14 -2.51
N LYS A 7 -29.08 -19.91 -1.24
CA LYS A 7 -28.06 -19.00 -0.74
C LYS A 7 -26.68 -19.65 -0.95
N ALA A 8 -25.79 -19.00 -1.70
CA ALA A 8 -24.45 -19.50 -1.96
C ALA A 8 -23.63 -19.67 -0.64
N PRO A 9 -22.82 -20.75 -0.52
CA PRO A 9 -22.03 -20.99 0.67
C PRO A 9 -20.83 -20.03 0.78
N ARG A 10 -20.63 -19.58 2.02
CA ARG A 10 -19.55 -18.73 2.51
C ARG A 10 -18.26 -19.57 2.59
N VAL A 11 -17.36 -19.39 1.61
CA VAL A 11 -16.05 -20.06 1.63
C VAL A 11 -15.06 -19.26 2.47
N THR A 12 -14.35 -20.02 3.29
CA THR A 12 -13.55 -19.66 4.47
C THR A 12 -12.26 -18.94 4.12
N ALA A 13 -11.95 -17.89 4.89
CA ALA A 13 -10.63 -17.27 4.90
C ALA A 13 -9.63 -18.27 5.51
N ARG A 14 -8.68 -18.74 4.70
CA ARG A 14 -7.52 -19.51 5.19
C ARG A 14 -6.62 -18.56 5.98
N SER A 15 -6.48 -18.81 7.28
CA SER A 15 -5.43 -18.23 8.10
C SER A 15 -4.07 -18.61 7.52
N LYS A 16 -3.28 -17.62 7.08
CA LYS A 16 -1.85 -17.77 6.86
C LYS A 16 -1.15 -17.05 8.01
N ALA A 17 -0.50 -17.82 8.87
CA ALA A 17 0.32 -17.29 9.96
C ALA A 17 1.44 -16.39 9.37
N PRO A 18 1.78 -15.25 9.99
CA PRO A 18 2.88 -14.43 9.54
C PRO A 18 4.20 -15.11 9.92
N VAL A 19 4.84 -15.75 8.95
CA VAL A 19 6.26 -16.07 9.06
C VAL A 19 7.00 -14.76 8.78
N ALA A 20 7.38 -14.06 9.84
CA ALA A 20 8.27 -12.92 9.74
C ALA A 20 9.62 -13.41 9.21
N ARG A 21 9.86 -13.22 7.91
CA ARG A 21 11.19 -13.39 7.32
C ARG A 21 11.88 -12.03 7.41
N ALA A 22 12.97 -12.00 8.17
CA ALA A 22 13.86 -10.83 8.25
C ALA A 22 14.21 -10.35 6.84
N ALA A 23 14.08 -9.04 6.60
CA ALA A 23 14.59 -8.40 5.41
C ALA A 23 16.11 -8.58 5.39
N SER A 24 16.60 -9.47 4.54
CA SER A 24 18.03 -9.63 4.26
C SER A 24 18.54 -8.41 3.52
N ALA A 25 19.67 -7.86 3.98
CA ALA A 25 20.35 -6.64 3.50
C ALA A 25 20.93 -6.73 2.07
N ASP A 26 20.43 -7.65 1.24
CA ASP A 26 21.01 -7.98 -0.07
C ASP A 26 19.91 -8.19 -1.12
N ALA A 27 18.80 -7.45 -1.01
CA ALA A 27 17.75 -7.49 -2.01
C ALA A 27 18.26 -6.84 -3.31
N PRO A 28 18.22 -7.55 -4.45
CA PRO A 28 18.75 -7.03 -5.71
C PRO A 28 18.08 -5.70 -6.05
N THR A 29 18.90 -4.73 -6.46
CA THR A 29 18.42 -3.46 -6.98
C THR A 29 18.22 -3.57 -8.48
N TYR A 30 17.04 -3.17 -8.94
CA TYR A 30 16.66 -3.10 -10.34
C TYR A 30 16.68 -1.63 -10.78
N THR A 31 17.25 -1.36 -11.96
CA THR A 31 17.26 0.00 -12.53
C THR A 31 16.89 -0.06 -14.01
N PHE A 32 16.02 0.84 -14.45
CA PHE A 32 15.61 0.95 -15.84
C PHE A 32 15.09 2.37 -16.14
N THR A 33 14.90 2.66 -17.43
CA THR A 33 14.25 3.89 -17.90
C THR A 33 13.04 3.53 -18.74
N ALA A 34 11.92 4.21 -18.52
CA ALA A 34 10.66 4.00 -19.26
C ALA A 34 9.87 5.32 -19.35
N PRO A 35 8.98 5.47 -20.34
CA PRO A 35 8.15 6.66 -20.45
C PRO A 35 7.17 6.77 -19.28
N LEU A 36 6.91 8.01 -18.86
CA LEU A 36 5.81 8.34 -17.95
C LEU A 36 4.51 8.37 -18.75
N GLU A 37 3.64 7.39 -18.54
CA GLU A 37 2.36 7.31 -19.23
C GLU A 37 1.25 7.96 -18.42
N ALA A 38 0.21 8.44 -19.10
CA ALA A 38 -0.96 8.99 -18.47
C ALA A 38 -2.24 8.53 -19.16
N GLU A 39 -3.24 8.19 -18.36
CA GLU A 39 -4.57 7.79 -18.83
C GLU A 39 -5.65 8.60 -18.10
N GLN A 40 -6.66 9.05 -18.85
CA GLN A 40 -7.79 9.76 -18.27
C GLN A 40 -8.86 8.75 -17.82
N LEU A 41 -9.22 8.77 -16.54
CA LEU A 41 -10.30 7.94 -16.00
C LEU A 41 -11.30 8.83 -15.26
N GLY A 42 -12.40 9.15 -15.95
CA GLY A 42 -13.38 10.13 -15.49
C GLY A 42 -12.74 11.51 -15.36
N ASN A 43 -12.84 12.11 -14.17
CA ASN A 43 -12.31 13.44 -13.89
C ASN A 43 -10.87 13.44 -13.35
N ALA A 44 -10.22 12.28 -13.26
CA ALA A 44 -8.86 12.15 -12.74
C ALA A 44 -7.91 11.61 -13.82
N GLN A 45 -6.71 12.19 -13.86
CA GLN A 45 -5.60 11.69 -14.67
C GLN A 45 -4.76 10.72 -13.83
N PHE A 46 -4.55 9.52 -14.37
CA PHE A 46 -3.73 8.48 -13.78
C PHE A 46 -2.39 8.47 -14.47
N VAL A 47 -1.33 8.75 -13.72
CA VAL A 47 0.04 8.78 -14.25
C VAL A 47 0.81 7.57 -13.72
N PHE A 48 1.46 6.83 -14.60
CA PHE A 48 2.11 5.57 -14.26
C PHE A 48 3.31 5.23 -15.14
N ILE A 49 4.11 4.29 -14.68
CA ILE A 49 5.24 3.71 -15.42
C ILE A 49 5.02 2.21 -15.51
N HIS A 50 5.13 1.62 -16.69
CA HIS A 50 5.11 0.17 -16.84
C HIS A 50 6.44 -0.46 -16.41
N LEU A 51 6.36 -1.62 -15.74
CA LEU A 51 7.54 -2.45 -15.50
C LEU A 51 7.98 -3.05 -16.85
N PRO A 52 9.26 -2.91 -17.26
CA PRO A 52 9.73 -3.48 -18.52
C PRO A 52 9.59 -5.00 -18.57
N ASP A 53 9.33 -5.54 -19.76
CA ASP A 53 9.03 -6.97 -19.96
C ASP A 53 10.17 -7.89 -19.47
N HIS A 54 11.43 -7.47 -19.63
CA HIS A 54 12.58 -8.24 -19.14
C HIS A 54 12.63 -8.34 -17.61
N LEU A 55 12.15 -7.33 -16.88
CA LEU A 55 12.03 -7.39 -15.42
C LEU A 55 10.76 -8.13 -14.99
N GLN A 56 9.66 -7.91 -15.69
CA GLN A 56 8.39 -8.61 -15.50
C GLN A 56 8.55 -10.14 -15.55
N ALA A 57 9.43 -10.63 -16.44
CA ALA A 57 9.71 -12.06 -16.60
C ALA A 57 10.52 -12.68 -15.44
N LEU A 58 11.08 -11.88 -14.53
CA LEU A 58 11.89 -12.40 -13.43
C LEU A 58 11.02 -13.12 -12.39
N PRO A 59 11.53 -14.19 -11.75
CA PRO A 59 10.80 -14.91 -10.68
C PRO A 59 10.33 -14.02 -9.53
N ALA A 60 11.06 -12.93 -9.27
CA ALA A 60 10.72 -11.92 -8.27
C ALA A 60 9.35 -11.24 -8.50
N PHE A 61 8.83 -11.28 -9.73
CA PHE A 61 7.54 -10.70 -10.14
C PHE A 61 6.50 -11.75 -10.58
N ALA A 62 6.84 -13.04 -10.52
CA ALA A 62 5.93 -14.12 -10.92
C ALA A 62 4.71 -14.25 -9.98
N ALA A 63 4.87 -13.92 -8.70
CA ALA A 63 3.79 -13.98 -7.73
C ALA A 63 2.63 -13.03 -8.13
N PRO A 64 1.37 -13.49 -8.05
CA PRO A 64 0.20 -12.67 -8.37
C PRO A 64 0.04 -11.54 -7.35
N GLY A 65 -0.59 -10.45 -7.77
CA GLY A 65 -0.87 -9.32 -6.91
C GLY A 65 0.20 -8.23 -6.93
N ARG A 66 0.17 -7.39 -5.89
CA ARG A 66 1.06 -6.23 -5.77
C ARG A 66 2.45 -6.66 -5.32
N ARG A 67 3.49 -5.99 -5.82
CA ARG A 67 4.88 -6.16 -5.38
C ARG A 67 5.43 -4.86 -4.84
N ARG A 68 5.67 -4.78 -3.54
CA ARG A 68 6.15 -3.58 -2.86
C ARG A 68 7.62 -3.34 -3.15
N MET A 69 7.96 -2.07 -3.23
CA MET A 69 9.29 -1.60 -3.55
C MET A 69 9.67 -0.41 -2.67
N LYS A 70 10.97 -0.26 -2.41
CA LYS A 70 11.60 1.00 -1.98
C LYS A 70 12.66 1.39 -3.01
N GLY A 71 12.77 2.68 -3.31
CA GLY A 71 13.65 3.13 -4.39
C GLY A 71 13.52 4.63 -4.69
N THR A 72 13.89 5.00 -5.90
CA THR A 72 13.79 6.37 -6.44
C THR A 72 13.14 6.37 -7.82
N VAL A 73 12.47 7.48 -8.12
CA VAL A 73 11.88 7.80 -9.43
C VAL A 73 12.40 9.18 -9.80
N ALA A 74 13.23 9.28 -10.85
CA ALA A 74 13.98 10.50 -11.18
C ALA A 74 14.68 11.11 -9.96
N GLY A 75 15.31 10.26 -9.13
CA GLY A 75 15.99 10.67 -7.89
C GLY A 75 15.06 10.94 -6.70
N VAL A 76 13.75 11.06 -6.89
CA VAL A 76 12.79 11.27 -5.79
C VAL A 76 12.54 9.95 -5.05
N PRO A 77 12.79 9.88 -3.71
CA PRO A 77 12.55 8.67 -2.94
C PRO A 77 11.07 8.25 -2.94
N VAL A 78 10.84 6.97 -3.14
CA VAL A 78 9.49 6.39 -3.20
C VAL A 78 9.41 5.06 -2.46
N HIS A 79 8.29 4.86 -1.75
CA HIS A 79 7.85 3.58 -1.21
C HIS A 79 6.44 3.31 -1.73
N ARG A 80 6.35 2.37 -2.67
CA ARG A 80 5.15 2.13 -3.50
C ARG A 80 5.02 0.65 -3.83
N ALA A 81 4.06 0.30 -4.68
CA ALA A 81 3.87 -1.07 -5.13
C ALA A 81 3.63 -1.12 -6.64
N TRP A 82 4.31 -2.06 -7.30
CA TRP A 82 3.96 -2.51 -8.64
C TRP A 82 2.58 -3.17 -8.59
N GLN A 83 1.64 -2.63 -9.35
CA GLN A 83 0.26 -3.10 -9.41
C GLN A 83 0.05 -3.98 -10.64
N PRO A 84 -0.64 -5.12 -10.52
CA PRO A 84 -0.97 -5.94 -11.68
C PRO A 84 -2.07 -5.27 -12.51
N THR A 85 -1.96 -5.38 -13.82
CA THR A 85 -3.06 -5.13 -14.75
C THR A 85 -3.86 -6.41 -15.01
N ARG A 86 -4.98 -6.33 -15.73
CA ARG A 86 -5.75 -7.53 -16.11
C ARG A 86 -5.00 -8.39 -17.13
N GLU A 87 -4.15 -7.76 -17.94
CA GLU A 87 -3.33 -8.36 -18.99
C GLU A 87 -2.03 -8.99 -18.43
N GLY A 88 -1.87 -9.00 -17.10
CA GLY A 88 -0.71 -9.59 -16.44
C GLY A 88 0.52 -8.68 -16.38
N ARG A 89 0.47 -7.48 -16.98
CA ARG A 89 1.54 -6.48 -16.87
C ARG A 89 1.58 -5.85 -15.48
N ARG A 90 2.68 -5.17 -15.14
CA ARG A 90 2.79 -4.39 -13.90
C ARG A 90 3.01 -2.91 -14.20
N TYR A 91 2.46 -2.06 -13.35
CA TYR A 91 2.67 -0.62 -13.41
C TYR A 91 2.90 -0.03 -12.01
N LEU A 92 3.66 1.06 -11.96
CA LEU A 92 3.87 1.87 -10.77
C LEU A 92 3.10 3.16 -10.95
N MET A 93 2.08 3.37 -10.12
CA MET A 93 1.32 4.62 -10.13
C MET A 93 2.07 5.71 -9.37
N LEU A 94 2.20 6.88 -9.99
CA LEU A 94 2.82 8.06 -9.37
C LEU A 94 1.75 9.08 -9.00
N SER A 95 1.95 9.73 -7.84
CA SER A 95 1.08 10.83 -7.41
C SER A 95 1.55 12.15 -8.04
N ALA A 96 0.63 13.09 -8.25
CA ALA A 96 0.97 14.44 -8.73
C ALA A 96 2.12 15.11 -7.96
N ALA A 97 2.18 14.92 -6.63
CA ALA A 97 3.27 15.43 -5.80
C ALA A 97 4.66 14.87 -6.17
N ILE A 98 4.74 13.60 -6.57
CA ILE A 98 6.01 12.98 -7.01
C ILE A 98 6.40 13.57 -8.36
N CYS A 99 5.46 13.63 -9.32
CA CYS A 99 5.73 14.21 -10.64
C CYS A 99 6.19 15.67 -10.52
N GLN A 100 5.53 16.47 -9.68
CA GLN A 100 5.90 17.86 -9.43
C GLN A 100 7.29 17.97 -8.80
N GLN A 101 7.61 17.15 -7.79
CA GLN A 101 8.94 17.18 -7.16
C GLN A 101 10.05 16.74 -8.11
N ALA A 102 9.75 15.80 -9.01
CA ALA A 102 10.68 15.30 -10.01
C ALA A 102 10.76 16.18 -11.28
N GLY A 103 9.88 17.18 -11.42
CA GLY A 103 9.79 17.98 -12.64
C GLY A 103 9.33 17.20 -13.87
N LEU A 104 8.53 16.14 -13.69
CA LEU A 104 8.14 15.22 -14.76
C LEU A 104 6.74 15.52 -15.31
N SER A 105 6.61 15.36 -16.62
CA SER A 105 5.38 15.42 -17.40
C SER A 105 5.10 14.09 -18.11
N PRO A 106 3.83 13.74 -18.41
CA PRO A 106 3.54 12.58 -19.24
C PRO A 106 4.29 12.64 -20.59
N GLY A 107 4.89 11.51 -20.98
CA GLY A 107 5.77 11.39 -22.13
C GLY A 107 7.27 11.37 -21.76
N ASP A 108 7.64 11.94 -20.61
CA ASP A 108 9.05 12.05 -20.23
C ASP A 108 9.69 10.67 -19.96
N PRO A 109 10.96 10.46 -20.35
CA PRO A 109 11.70 9.28 -19.91
C PRO A 109 12.04 9.39 -18.43
N VAL A 110 11.69 8.37 -17.65
CA VAL A 110 11.91 8.34 -16.20
C VAL A 110 12.80 7.18 -15.82
N THR A 111 13.92 7.49 -15.16
CA THR A 111 14.76 6.47 -14.53
C THR A 111 14.18 6.06 -13.17
N VAL A 112 13.96 4.76 -13.01
CA VAL A 112 13.48 4.14 -11.77
C VAL A 112 14.56 3.20 -11.26
N SER A 113 14.94 3.34 -9.99
CA SER A 113 15.86 2.43 -9.31
C SER A 113 15.23 1.94 -8.01
N PHE A 114 15.09 0.63 -7.81
CA PHE A 114 14.35 0.10 -6.68
C PHE A 114 14.79 -1.31 -6.27
N SER A 115 14.51 -1.66 -5.01
CA SER A 115 14.54 -3.04 -4.52
C SER A 115 13.15 -3.45 -4.05
N LEU A 116 12.83 -4.73 -4.18
CA LEU A 116 11.60 -5.27 -3.62
C LEU A 116 11.68 -5.34 -2.10
N VAL A 117 10.58 -5.01 -1.43
CA VAL A 117 10.42 -5.17 0.01
C VAL A 117 9.27 -6.12 0.28
N ASP A 118 9.20 -6.62 1.52
CA ASP A 118 8.11 -7.50 1.93
C ASP A 118 6.74 -6.85 1.72
N ASP A 119 5.86 -7.56 1.00
CA ASP A 119 4.51 -7.14 0.65
C ASP A 119 3.62 -6.96 1.90
N ASP A 120 3.97 -7.62 3.00
CA ASP A 120 3.28 -7.55 4.28
C ASP A 120 3.93 -6.58 5.28
N HIS A 121 5.10 -6.02 4.95
CA HIS A 121 5.76 -5.03 5.80
C HIS A 121 4.89 -3.79 5.99
N VAL A 122 4.69 -3.41 7.24
CA VAL A 122 3.99 -2.20 7.65
C VAL A 122 4.95 -1.32 8.42
N GLU A 123 5.19 -0.13 7.90
CA GLU A 123 5.92 0.91 8.60
C GLU A 123 4.98 1.52 9.65
N VAL A 124 5.22 1.19 10.92
CA VAL A 124 4.40 1.63 12.06
C VAL A 124 5.03 2.87 12.68
N PRO A 125 4.34 4.03 12.71
CA PRO A 125 4.81 5.24 13.38
C PRO A 125 5.12 5.01 14.85
N ALA A 126 6.04 5.79 15.41
CA ALA A 126 6.49 5.63 16.79
C ALA A 126 5.34 5.75 17.80
N GLU A 127 4.47 6.72 17.58
CA GLU A 127 3.32 7.00 18.45
C GLU A 127 2.28 5.88 18.38
N LEU A 128 2.06 5.28 17.21
CA LEU A 128 1.18 4.12 17.06
C LEU A 128 1.76 2.86 17.73
N ARG A 129 3.09 2.67 17.63
CA ARG A 129 3.77 1.58 18.33
C ARG A 129 3.65 1.74 19.83
N GLU A 130 3.77 2.96 20.35
CA GLU A 130 3.64 3.25 21.77
C GLU A 130 2.21 3.01 22.27
N ALA A 131 1.20 3.52 21.54
CA ALA A 131 -0.19 3.25 21.87
C ALA A 131 -0.50 1.74 21.90
N LEU A 132 0.02 0.96 20.94
CA LEU A 132 -0.10 -0.49 20.93
C LEU A 132 0.54 -1.16 22.17
N ARG A 133 1.53 -0.56 22.84
CA ARG A 133 2.11 -1.15 24.07
C ARG A 133 1.21 -0.99 25.29
N GLN A 134 0.38 0.05 25.32
CA GLN A 134 -0.47 0.38 26.45
C GLN A 134 -1.54 -0.70 26.69
N GLU A 135 -2.25 -1.13 25.64
CA GLU A 135 -3.39 -2.05 25.78
C GLU A 135 -3.21 -3.38 25.01
N PRO A 136 -3.24 -4.55 25.69
CA PRO A 136 -3.20 -5.85 25.02
C PRO A 136 -4.34 -6.08 24.02
N ALA A 137 -5.52 -5.51 24.30
CA ALA A 137 -6.68 -5.63 23.41
C ALA A 137 -6.43 -4.97 22.05
N TRP A 138 -5.80 -3.79 22.05
CA TRP A 138 -5.42 -3.07 20.84
C TRP A 138 -4.40 -3.84 20.00
N ARG A 139 -3.38 -4.45 20.63
CA ARG A 139 -2.41 -5.31 19.91
C ARG A 139 -3.09 -6.46 19.18
N ARG A 140 -4.00 -7.17 19.87
CA ARG A 140 -4.73 -8.29 19.29
C ARG A 140 -5.59 -7.83 18.10
N ARG A 141 -6.30 -6.72 18.25
CA ARG A 141 -7.15 -6.19 17.17
C ARG A 141 -6.36 -5.66 15.99
N TRP A 142 -5.21 -5.04 16.24
CA TRP A 142 -4.25 -4.63 15.22
C TRP A 142 -3.69 -5.84 14.45
N ALA A 143 -3.21 -6.86 15.16
CA ALA A 143 -2.64 -8.07 14.57
C ALA A 143 -3.66 -8.85 13.73
N ALA A 144 -4.95 -8.76 14.06
CA ALA A 144 -6.04 -9.36 13.28
C ALA A 144 -6.36 -8.62 11.96
N GLN A 145 -5.79 -7.43 11.73
CA GLN A 145 -6.02 -6.68 10.49
C GLN A 145 -5.13 -7.17 9.35
N THR A 146 -5.65 -7.06 8.13
CA THR A 146 -4.81 -7.29 6.94
C THR A 146 -3.68 -6.24 6.89
N PRO A 147 -2.49 -6.58 6.35
CA PRO A 147 -1.39 -5.63 6.20
C PRO A 147 -1.78 -4.36 5.43
N GLY A 148 -2.71 -4.48 4.47
CA GLY A 148 -3.30 -3.33 3.78
C GLY A 148 -4.04 -2.37 4.72
N ARG A 149 -4.88 -2.88 5.62
CA ARG A 149 -5.62 -2.06 6.60
C ARG A 149 -4.69 -1.48 7.66
N GLN A 150 -3.72 -2.25 8.14
CA GLN A 150 -2.68 -1.75 9.05
C GLN A 150 -1.94 -0.56 8.44
N ARG A 151 -1.53 -0.65 7.16
CA ARG A 151 -0.89 0.48 6.44
C ARG A 151 -1.81 1.69 6.31
N GLY A 152 -3.10 1.49 6.03
CA GLY A 152 -4.05 2.59 5.97
C GLY A 152 -4.15 3.36 7.30
N ILE A 153 -4.17 2.62 8.42
CA ILE A 153 -4.18 3.22 9.76
C ILE A 153 -2.86 3.94 10.04
N ALA A 154 -1.73 3.26 9.79
CA ALA A 154 -0.39 3.84 9.99
C ALA A 154 -0.22 5.13 9.19
N HIS A 155 -0.65 5.16 7.93
CA HIS A 155 -0.60 6.35 7.08
C HIS A 155 -1.50 7.48 7.61
N HIS A 156 -2.71 7.16 8.11
CA HIS A 156 -3.58 8.16 8.72
C HIS A 156 -2.93 8.84 9.93
N VAL A 157 -2.30 8.04 10.80
CA VAL A 157 -1.54 8.54 11.94
C VAL A 157 -0.39 9.43 11.44
N ASP A 158 0.48 8.89 10.58
CA ASP A 158 1.70 9.54 10.10
C ASP A 158 1.45 10.85 9.33
N SER A 159 0.28 10.98 8.69
CA SER A 159 -0.10 12.21 7.97
C SER A 159 -0.25 13.46 8.86
N ALA A 160 -0.22 13.33 10.19
CA ALA A 160 -0.18 14.47 11.10
C ALA A 160 1.25 15.00 11.31
N ARG A 161 1.41 16.33 11.22
CA ARG A 161 2.70 17.01 11.34
C ARG A 161 3.26 16.96 12.78
N SER A 162 2.42 17.19 13.79
CA SER A 162 2.87 17.21 15.19
C SER A 162 2.85 15.81 15.82
N PRO A 163 3.85 15.45 16.65
CA PRO A 163 3.86 14.20 17.40
C PRO A 163 2.63 14.03 18.29
N GLU A 164 2.16 15.11 18.91
CA GLU A 164 0.96 15.11 19.75
C GLU A 164 -0.30 14.69 18.96
N THR A 165 -0.51 15.26 17.78
CA THR A 165 -1.64 14.86 16.93
C THR A 165 -1.47 13.44 16.39
N ARG A 166 -0.25 12.97 16.12
CA ARG A 166 0.00 11.56 15.79
C ARG A 166 -0.40 10.63 16.94
N ALA A 167 -0.02 10.97 18.17
CA ALA A 167 -0.41 10.20 19.36
C ALA A 167 -1.94 10.16 19.54
N ALA A 168 -2.62 11.30 19.43
CA ALA A 168 -4.08 11.38 19.50
C ALA A 168 -4.76 10.53 18.42
N ARG A 169 -4.32 10.61 17.16
CA ARG A 169 -4.84 9.78 16.07
C ARG A 169 -4.56 8.30 16.25
N ALA A 170 -3.42 7.94 16.85
CA ALA A 170 -3.09 6.55 17.13
C ALA A 170 -4.08 5.94 18.12
N VAL A 171 -4.34 6.63 19.22
CA VAL A 171 -5.34 6.22 20.22
C VAL A 171 -6.72 6.13 19.58
N GLU A 172 -7.20 7.19 18.92
CA GLU A 172 -8.52 7.19 18.26
C GLU A 172 -8.66 6.02 17.27
N ALA A 173 -7.63 5.76 16.46
CA ALA A 173 -7.64 4.68 15.49
C ALA A 173 -7.77 3.29 16.16
N LEU A 174 -7.08 3.07 17.29
CA LEU A 174 -7.10 1.81 18.01
C LEU A 174 -8.42 1.59 18.76
N GLU A 175 -8.97 2.64 19.39
CA GLU A 175 -10.31 2.60 20.01
C GLU A 175 -11.38 2.24 18.97
N ARG A 176 -11.36 2.88 17.80
CA ARG A 176 -12.27 2.56 16.70
C ARG A 176 -12.09 1.13 16.23
N LEU A 177 -10.85 0.65 16.16
CA LEU A 177 -10.54 -0.72 15.75
C LEU A 177 -11.09 -1.75 16.74
N GLU A 178 -11.01 -1.46 18.03
CA GLU A 178 -11.58 -2.25 19.10
C GLU A 178 -13.11 -2.32 19.01
N GLN A 179 -13.76 -1.20 18.69
CA GLN A 179 -15.19 -1.11 18.43
C GLN A 179 -15.62 -1.74 17.08
N GLY A 180 -14.66 -2.22 16.27
CA GLY A 180 -14.92 -2.82 14.96
C GLY A 180 -15.21 -1.80 13.84
N LEU A 181 -15.02 -0.51 14.11
CA LEU A 181 -15.25 0.57 13.17
C LEU A 181 -14.09 0.72 12.17
N SER A 182 -14.41 1.29 11.00
CA SER A 182 -13.38 1.69 10.04
C SER A 182 -12.66 2.96 10.50
N VAL A 183 -11.34 2.99 10.30
CA VAL A 183 -10.47 4.13 10.56
C VAL A 183 -10.23 4.86 9.25
N GLY A 184 -10.33 6.20 9.23
CA GLY A 184 -9.90 7.01 8.07
C GLY A 184 -10.90 7.17 6.92
N ARG A 185 -12.15 6.69 6.99
CA ARG A 185 -13.19 7.22 6.09
C ARG A 185 -13.54 8.63 6.57
N ARG A 186 -13.23 9.65 5.76
CA ARG A 186 -13.92 10.96 5.88
C ARG A 186 -15.41 10.66 5.92
N ARG A 187 -16.13 11.10 6.96
CA ARG A 187 -17.59 11.20 6.88
C ARG A 187 -17.87 11.98 5.60
N ARG A 188 -18.60 11.38 4.66
CA ARG A 188 -19.23 12.16 3.59
C ARG A 188 -20.14 13.14 4.33
N ARG A 189 -19.77 14.42 4.38
CA ARG A 189 -20.71 15.45 4.80
C ARG A 189 -21.74 15.48 3.67
N GLU A 190 -22.86 14.81 3.88
CA GLU A 190 -24.08 15.12 3.17
C GLU A 190 -24.44 16.54 3.63
N GLY A 191 -24.30 17.48 2.70
CA GLY A 191 -24.85 18.83 2.78
C GLY A 191 -25.99 18.92 1.79
#